data_AF-A0A923QT29-F1
#
_entry.id   AF-A0A923QT29-F1
#
_cell.length_a   1.000
_cell.length_b   1.000
_cell.length_c   1.000
_cell.angle_alpha   90.00
_cell.angle_beta   90.00
_cell.angle_gamma   90.00
#
_symmetry.space_group_name_H-M   'P 1'
#
loop_
_entity.id
_entity.type
_entity.pdbx_description
1 polymer ?
#
loop_
_entity_poly.entity_id
_entity_poly.type
_entity_poly.pdbx_seq_one_letter_code
_entity_poly.pdbx_strand_id
1 'polypeptide(L)'
;MIHRFLLSALIVSTLSALPGFGSEPSSPKNSDTITLKEGYVRAVPASSENSAAYFTILNSGKKSVTLLKADSSLARAVELHEHRHENGMMKMVQVPSIEVPAGESVELEPMGLHIMMIGLKKPFFSAKEIVLKLSFSDGKSRTVRLPVKKEEE
;
A
#
# COMPACT_ATOMS: atom_id res chain seq x y z
N MET A 1 -66.21 -39.70 -33.52
CA MET A 1 -65.85 -41.12 -33.68
C MET A 1 -64.37 -41.20 -34.02
N ILE A 2 -63.60 -41.57 -33.01
CA ILE A 2 -62.28 -42.25 -33.03
C ILE A 2 -61.07 -41.45 -33.55
N HIS A 3 -60.16 -41.23 -32.60
CA HIS A 3 -58.89 -40.53 -32.71
C HIS A 3 -57.93 -41.23 -33.69
N ARG A 4 -57.17 -40.41 -34.41
CA ARG A 4 -56.17 -40.80 -35.40
C ARG A 4 -54.94 -41.35 -34.69
N PHE A 5 -54.51 -42.53 -35.14
CA PHE A 5 -53.38 -43.30 -34.65
C PHE A 5 -52.05 -42.54 -34.79
N LEU A 6 -51.32 -42.49 -33.67
CA LEU A 6 -49.90 -42.21 -33.57
C LEU A 6 -49.13 -43.50 -33.92
N LEU A 7 -48.09 -43.45 -34.75
CA LEU A 7 -46.75 -43.98 -34.43
C LEU A 7 -45.75 -43.81 -35.59
N SER A 8 -44.57 -43.31 -35.20
CA SER A 8 -43.24 -43.71 -35.67
C SER A 8 -42.79 -43.33 -37.08
N ALA A 9 -41.87 -42.36 -37.15
CA ALA A 9 -40.58 -42.58 -37.81
C ALA A 9 -39.53 -41.56 -37.32
N LEU A 10 -38.42 -42.11 -36.86
CA LEU A 10 -37.15 -41.52 -36.46
C LEU A 10 -36.47 -40.83 -37.66
N ILE A 11 -35.66 -39.78 -37.45
CA ILE A 11 -34.29 -39.58 -38.01
C ILE A 11 -33.79 -38.10 -37.87
N VAL A 12 -32.75 -37.95 -37.04
CA VAL A 12 -31.47 -37.23 -37.22
C VAL A 12 -31.43 -35.69 -37.36
N SER A 13 -30.88 -35.10 -36.29
CA SER A 13 -29.73 -34.16 -36.20
C SER A 13 -29.71 -32.87 -37.02
N THR A 14 -29.75 -31.75 -36.31
CA THR A 14 -28.89 -30.59 -36.63
C THR A 14 -28.28 -30.02 -35.34
N LEU A 15 -26.94 -30.08 -35.28
CA LEU A 15 -26.08 -29.51 -34.26
C LEU A 15 -26.02 -27.99 -34.47
N SER A 16 -26.71 -27.20 -33.62
CA SER A 16 -26.57 -25.74 -33.62
C SER A 16 -25.47 -25.33 -32.64
N ALA A 17 -24.29 -25.03 -33.19
CA ALA A 17 -23.25 -24.28 -32.52
C ALA A 17 -23.57 -22.78 -32.62
N LEU A 18 -23.67 -22.09 -31.48
CA LEU A 18 -23.60 -20.64 -31.40
C LEU A 18 -22.38 -20.24 -30.55
N PRO A 19 -21.49 -19.38 -31.07
CA PRO A 19 -20.30 -18.91 -30.36
C PRO A 19 -20.61 -17.65 -29.54
N GLY A 20 -19.91 -17.51 -28.42
CA GLY A 20 -19.51 -16.20 -27.88
C GLY A 20 -20.53 -15.48 -27.00
N PHE A 21 -20.38 -15.64 -25.68
CA PHE A 21 -20.77 -14.61 -24.71
C PHE A 21 -19.64 -14.42 -23.70
N GLY A 22 -19.00 -13.26 -23.81
CA GLY A 22 -18.31 -12.55 -22.73
C GLY A 22 -17.15 -13.26 -22.05
N SER A 23 -15.97 -13.28 -22.68
CA SER A 23 -14.74 -13.14 -21.90
C SER A 23 -14.80 -11.78 -21.23
N GLU A 24 -15.18 -11.75 -19.97
CA GLU A 24 -15.03 -10.59 -19.11
C GLU A 24 -13.55 -10.23 -19.14
N PRO A 25 -13.14 -9.03 -19.60
CA PRO A 25 -11.77 -8.59 -19.42
C PRO A 25 -11.60 -8.46 -17.91
N SER A 26 -11.01 -9.48 -17.30
CA SER A 26 -10.41 -9.36 -15.98
C SER A 26 -9.49 -8.16 -16.09
N SER A 27 -9.90 -7.09 -15.40
CA SER A 27 -9.15 -5.84 -15.37
C SER A 27 -7.69 -6.19 -15.15
N PRO A 28 -6.72 -5.59 -15.86
CA PRO A 28 -5.35 -5.75 -15.45
C PRO A 28 -5.32 -5.30 -14.00
N LYS A 29 -5.17 -6.26 -13.08
CA LYS A 29 -4.79 -6.01 -11.71
C LYS A 29 -3.44 -5.35 -11.88
N ASN A 30 -3.47 -4.01 -11.97
CA ASN A 30 -2.31 -3.18 -12.16
C ASN A 30 -1.32 -3.73 -11.16
N SER A 31 -0.29 -4.42 -11.67
CA SER A 31 0.52 -5.33 -10.88
C SER A 31 1.33 -4.46 -9.96
N ASP A 32 0.70 -4.08 -8.84
CA ASP A 32 1.22 -3.07 -7.97
C ASP A 32 2.37 -3.72 -7.26
N THR A 33 3.52 -3.41 -7.82
CA THR A 33 4.75 -4.10 -7.52
C THR A 33 5.20 -3.72 -6.12
N ILE A 34 4.79 -2.53 -5.67
CA ILE A 34 5.00 -2.03 -4.33
C ILE A 34 3.75 -2.27 -3.51
N THR A 35 3.89 -3.06 -2.45
CA THR A 35 2.86 -3.30 -1.45
C THR A 35 3.30 -2.68 -0.13
N LEU A 36 2.40 -1.92 0.49
CA LEU A 36 2.61 -1.37 1.83
C LEU A 36 1.90 -2.31 2.81
N LYS A 37 2.69 -2.91 3.71
CA LYS A 37 2.17 -3.79 4.75
C LYS A 37 1.98 -3.02 6.05
N GLU A 38 1.19 -3.64 6.93
CA GLU A 38 0.96 -3.34 8.34
C GLU A 38 1.89 -2.26 8.93
N GLY A 39 1.29 -1.29 9.59
CA GLY A 39 2.02 -0.21 10.22
C GLY A 39 1.14 0.62 11.13
N TYR A 40 1.73 1.65 11.72
CA TYR A 40 1.07 2.57 12.62
C TYR A 40 1.80 3.91 12.66
N VAL A 41 1.08 4.94 13.10
CA VAL A 41 1.68 6.23 13.46
C VAL A 41 1.74 6.30 14.98
N ARG A 42 2.89 6.72 15.51
CA ARG A 42 3.09 6.89 16.94
C ARG A 42 2.20 8.01 17.47
N ALA A 43 1.32 7.69 18.40
CA ALA A 43 0.54 8.68 19.12
C ALA A 43 1.48 9.49 20.03
N VAL A 44 1.37 10.81 19.97
CA VAL A 44 2.16 11.73 20.79
C VAL A 44 1.22 12.68 21.54
N PRO A 45 1.61 13.18 22.74
CA PRO A 45 0.78 14.12 23.48
C PRO A 45 0.61 15.44 22.71
N ALA A 46 -0.44 16.20 23.02
CA ALA A 46 -0.73 17.49 22.36
C ALA A 46 0.37 18.55 22.52
N SER A 47 1.27 18.36 23.49
CA SER A 47 2.48 19.17 23.68
C SER A 47 3.59 18.86 22.67
N SER A 48 3.55 17.71 22.02
CA SER A 48 4.54 17.28 21.03
C SER A 48 4.07 17.66 19.63
N GLU A 49 4.87 18.44 18.93
CA GLU A 49 4.57 18.88 17.57
C GLU A 49 5.05 17.89 16.50
N ASN A 50 5.73 16.80 16.89
CA ASN A 50 6.34 15.83 15.99
C ASN A 50 5.93 14.40 16.33
N SER A 51 5.73 13.56 15.31
CA SER A 51 5.43 12.11 15.44
C SER A 51 6.24 11.32 14.40
N ALA A 52 6.27 9.99 14.56
CA ALA A 52 6.90 9.07 13.63
C ALA A 52 5.89 8.05 13.11
N ALA A 53 6.03 7.65 11.84
CA ALA A 53 5.25 6.61 11.20
C ALA A 53 6.14 5.41 10.83
N TYR A 54 5.62 4.22 11.10
CA TYR A 54 6.29 2.94 10.97
C TYR A 54 5.40 2.00 10.14
N PHE A 55 5.98 1.30 9.18
CA PHE A 55 5.31 0.35 8.30
C PHE A 55 6.34 -0.37 7.41
N THR A 56 5.94 -1.44 6.75
CA THR A 56 6.84 -2.17 5.84
C THR A 56 6.50 -1.91 4.38
N ILE A 57 7.51 -1.60 3.57
CA ILE A 57 7.41 -1.46 2.11
C ILE A 57 7.95 -2.72 1.46
N LEU A 58 7.11 -3.49 0.77
CA LEU A 58 7.51 -4.67 0.01
C LEU A 58 7.55 -4.33 -1.49
N ASN A 59 8.68 -4.57 -2.13
CA ASN A 59 8.84 -4.48 -3.57
C ASN A 59 8.86 -5.88 -4.19
N SER A 60 7.71 -6.38 -4.64
CA SER A 60 7.59 -7.66 -5.37
C SER A 60 8.01 -7.56 -6.85
N GLY A 61 8.83 -6.57 -7.17
CA GLY A 61 9.22 -6.21 -8.53
C GLY A 61 10.49 -6.83 -9.03
N LYS A 62 10.74 -6.53 -10.32
CA LYS A 62 12.00 -6.83 -10.99
C LYS A 62 12.96 -5.65 -11.03
N LYS A 63 12.55 -4.48 -10.52
CA LYS A 63 13.35 -3.24 -10.48
C LYS A 63 13.34 -2.68 -9.07
N SER A 64 14.47 -2.12 -8.63
CA SER A 64 14.50 -1.34 -7.39
C SER A 64 13.62 -0.11 -7.55
N VAL A 65 13.00 0.29 -6.45
CA VAL A 65 12.13 1.46 -6.38
C VAL A 65 12.56 2.27 -5.18
N THR A 66 12.62 3.59 -5.34
CA THR A 66 13.09 4.50 -4.30
C THR A 66 11.92 5.31 -3.79
N LEU A 67 11.67 5.32 -2.49
CA LEU A 67 10.77 6.26 -1.86
C LEU A 67 11.46 7.63 -1.82
N LEU A 68 10.98 8.56 -2.63
CA LEU A 68 11.56 9.90 -2.76
C LEU A 68 10.97 10.87 -1.74
N LYS A 69 9.69 10.71 -1.41
CA LYS A 69 8.99 11.65 -0.53
C LYS A 69 7.79 11.01 0.13
N ALA A 70 7.48 11.46 1.34
CA ALA A 70 6.20 11.22 1.99
C ALA A 70 5.50 12.57 2.26
N ASP A 71 4.17 12.58 2.28
CA ASP A 71 3.35 13.76 2.51
C ASP A 71 2.11 13.38 3.34
N SER A 72 1.66 14.31 4.20
CA SER A 72 0.42 14.17 4.96
C SER A 72 -0.30 15.50 5.07
N SER A 73 -1.63 15.48 5.03
CA SER A 73 -2.45 16.68 5.28
C SER A 73 -2.43 17.12 6.75
N LEU A 74 -2.05 16.23 7.66
CA LEU A 74 -2.09 16.42 9.11
C LEU A 74 -0.76 16.89 9.73
N ALA A 75 0.30 17.00 8.91
CA ALA A 75 1.59 17.56 9.29
C ALA A 75 1.94 18.76 8.39
N ARG A 76 2.89 19.59 8.84
CA ARG A 76 3.44 20.70 8.04
C ARG A 76 4.53 20.20 7.09
N ALA A 77 5.36 19.29 7.57
CA ALA A 77 6.40 18.64 6.79
C ALA A 77 6.47 17.16 7.16
N VAL A 78 6.94 16.35 6.22
CA VAL A 78 7.17 14.93 6.41
C VAL A 78 8.54 14.62 5.86
N GLU A 79 9.39 14.04 6.69
CA GLU A 79 10.79 13.78 6.41
C GLU A 79 11.09 12.28 6.57
N LEU A 80 12.11 11.80 5.87
CA LEU A 80 12.58 10.42 5.97
C LEU A 80 13.86 10.42 6.79
N HIS A 81 13.90 9.59 7.82
CA HIS A 81 15.01 9.53 8.77
C HIS A 81 15.47 8.09 8.91
N GLU A 82 16.77 7.90 9.10
CA GLU A 82 17.38 6.60 9.38
C GLU A 82 18.26 6.69 10.62
N HIS A 83 18.34 5.62 11.39
CA HIS A 83 19.37 5.48 12.40
C HIS A 83 20.61 4.85 11.78
N ARG A 84 21.70 5.61 11.72
CA ARG A 84 22.99 5.12 11.26
C ARG A 84 23.95 4.98 12.43
N HIS A 85 24.64 3.84 12.48
CA HIS A 85 25.73 3.64 13.42
C HIS A 85 26.96 4.37 12.88
N GLU A 86 27.37 5.44 13.55
CA GLU A 86 28.53 6.23 13.15
C GLU A 86 29.46 6.40 14.37
N ASN A 87 30.68 5.90 14.27
CA ASN A 87 31.70 5.98 15.32
C ASN A 87 31.26 5.42 16.69
N GLY A 88 30.56 4.28 16.71
CA GLY A 88 30.10 3.67 17.96
C GLY A 88 28.83 4.28 18.55
N MET A 89 28.25 5.29 17.89
CA MET A 89 27.03 5.97 18.34
C MET A 89 25.91 5.80 17.31
N MET A 90 24.70 5.53 17.80
CA MET A 90 23.48 5.57 16.97
C MET A 90 23.08 7.03 16.76
N LYS A 91 23.12 7.50 15.52
CA LYS A 91 22.63 8.83 15.14
C LYS A 91 21.42 8.72 14.26
N MET A 92 20.41 9.55 14.55
CA MET A 92 19.28 9.78 13.65
C MET A 92 19.70 10.79 12.59
N VAL A 93 19.71 10.36 11.33
CA VAL A 93 20.14 11.14 10.17
C VAL A 93 18.98 11.25 9.19
N GLN A 94 18.66 12.48 8.78
CA GLN A 94 17.68 12.71 7.73
C GLN A 94 18.24 12.19 6.39
N VAL A 95 17.45 11.39 5.68
CA VAL A 95 17.78 10.88 4.35
C VAL A 95 16.88 11.51 3.29
N PRO A 96 17.41 11.81 2.09
CA PRO A 96 16.61 12.37 1.01
C PRO A 96 15.65 11.34 0.41
N SER A 97 15.95 10.04 0.55
CA SER A 97 15.17 8.96 -0.05
C SER A 97 15.54 7.60 0.55
N ILE A 98 14.63 6.63 0.45
CA ILE A 98 14.85 5.24 0.89
C ILE A 98 14.78 4.32 -0.31
N GLU A 99 15.85 3.57 -0.60
CA GLU A 99 15.83 2.57 -1.67
C GLU A 99 15.18 1.26 -1.18
N VAL A 100 14.29 0.70 -1.99
CA VAL A 100 13.65 -0.60 -1.79
C VAL A 100 14.05 -1.51 -2.96
N PRO A 101 15.02 -2.42 -2.77
CA PRO A 101 15.52 -3.30 -3.82
C PRO A 101 14.43 -4.21 -4.41
N ALA A 102 14.65 -4.69 -5.63
CA ALA A 102 13.73 -5.60 -6.31
C ALA A 102 13.61 -6.93 -5.56
N GLY A 103 12.38 -7.36 -5.25
CA GLY A 103 12.13 -8.60 -4.51
C GLY A 103 12.32 -8.49 -2.99
N GLU A 104 12.73 -7.31 -2.49
CA GLU A 104 13.01 -7.10 -1.08
C GLU A 104 11.93 -6.25 -0.39
N SER A 105 12.01 -6.23 0.95
CA SER A 105 11.21 -5.34 1.78
C SER A 105 12.09 -4.47 2.65
N VAL A 106 11.64 -3.24 2.86
CA VAL A 106 12.25 -2.29 3.80
C VAL A 106 11.27 -2.05 4.92
N GLU A 107 11.70 -2.30 6.14
CA GLU A 107 10.91 -2.08 7.36
C GLU A 107 11.23 -0.70 7.92
N LEU A 108 10.17 0.08 8.15
CA LEU A 108 10.27 1.33 8.89
C LEU A 108 9.85 1.04 10.34
N GLU A 109 10.81 1.10 11.25
CA GLU A 109 10.66 0.71 12.66
C GLU A 109 11.41 1.68 13.60
N PRO A 110 11.07 1.69 14.91
CA PRO A 110 11.84 2.44 15.90
C PRO A 110 13.32 2.05 15.87
N MET A 111 14.22 3.02 16.02
CA MET A 111 15.68 2.82 15.94
C MET A 111 16.22 2.33 14.57
N GLY A 112 15.38 2.27 13.53
CA GLY A 112 15.75 1.97 12.16
C GLY A 112 15.36 3.11 11.21
N LEU A 113 14.76 2.76 10.08
CA LEU A 113 14.17 3.73 9.16
C LEU A 113 12.81 4.19 9.68
N HIS A 114 12.47 5.46 9.57
CA HIS A 114 11.15 5.94 9.94
C HIS A 114 10.78 7.23 9.21
N ILE A 115 9.48 7.52 9.14
CA ILE A 115 8.98 8.77 8.58
C ILE A 115 8.63 9.71 9.71
N MET A 116 9.36 10.82 9.81
CA MET A 116 9.14 11.86 10.81
C MET A 116 8.14 12.89 10.28
N MET A 117 7.05 13.09 11.01
CA MET A 117 6.03 14.09 10.73
C MET A 117 6.28 15.30 11.63
N ILE A 118 6.52 16.46 11.03
CA ILE A 118 6.87 17.71 11.72
C ILE A 118 5.70 18.70 11.64
N GLY A 119 5.41 19.37 12.75
CA GLY A 119 4.36 20.38 12.83
C GLY A 119 2.98 19.76 12.69
N LEU A 120 2.65 18.82 13.56
CA LEU A 120 1.36 18.15 13.63
C LEU A 120 0.24 19.16 13.87
N LYS A 121 -0.83 19.05 13.07
CA LYS A 121 -2.02 19.89 13.21
C LYS A 121 -2.93 19.32 14.30
N LYS A 122 -3.71 20.18 14.97
CA LYS A 122 -4.68 19.79 16.03
C LYS A 122 -5.55 18.56 15.69
N PRO A 123 -6.05 18.35 14.46
CA PRO A 123 -6.85 17.17 14.13
C PRO A 123 -6.11 15.83 14.29
N PHE A 124 -4.77 15.83 14.29
CA PHE A 124 -3.97 14.62 14.50
C PHE A 124 -4.27 13.95 15.85
N PHE A 125 -4.39 14.73 16.93
CA PHE A 125 -4.54 14.20 18.29
C PHE A 125 -5.89 13.52 18.55
N SER A 126 -6.87 13.72 17.66
CA SER A 126 -8.17 13.04 17.70
C SER A 126 -8.35 12.06 16.54
N ALA A 127 -7.36 11.93 15.66
CA ALA A 127 -7.42 11.02 14.53
C ALA A 127 -7.16 9.58 14.99
N LYS A 128 -8.05 8.67 14.58
CA LYS A 128 -7.83 7.22 14.76
C LYS A 128 -6.87 6.66 13.71
N GLU A 129 -6.86 7.27 12.53
CA GLU A 129 -6.05 6.87 11.39
C GLU A 129 -5.52 8.11 10.65
N ILE A 130 -4.32 7.97 10.09
CA ILE A 130 -3.63 8.99 9.30
C ILE A 130 -3.46 8.48 7.89
N VAL A 131 -3.70 9.35 6.92
CA VAL A 131 -3.43 9.08 5.51
C VAL A 131 -2.06 9.67 5.16
N LEU A 132 -1.15 8.83 4.69
CA LEU A 132 0.15 9.23 4.16
C LEU A 132 0.20 8.96 2.66
N LYS A 133 0.67 9.94 1.89
CA LYS A 133 0.96 9.79 0.47
C LYS A 133 2.47 9.63 0.29
N LEU A 134 2.88 8.52 -0.28
CA LEU A 134 4.26 8.16 -0.58
C LEU A 134 4.49 8.32 -2.08
N SER A 135 5.58 8.99 -2.47
CA SER A 135 5.96 9.20 -3.87
C SER A 135 7.24 8.44 -4.17
N PHE A 136 7.17 7.58 -5.18
CA PHE A 136 8.25 6.69 -5.56
C PHE A 136 8.93 7.12 -6.87
N SER A 137 10.16 6.64 -7.09
CA SER A 137 10.96 6.94 -8.28
C SER A 137 10.41 6.36 -9.58
N ASP A 138 9.44 5.43 -9.52
CA ASP A 138 8.71 4.94 -10.68
C ASP A 138 7.64 5.92 -11.19
N GLY A 139 7.55 7.11 -10.58
CA GLY A 139 6.58 8.15 -10.89
C GLY A 139 5.20 7.91 -10.29
N LYS A 140 5.01 6.83 -9.51
CA LYS A 140 3.74 6.52 -8.87
C LYS A 140 3.71 7.04 -7.45
N SER A 141 2.52 7.49 -7.04
CA SER A 141 2.23 7.76 -5.64
C SER A 141 1.33 6.68 -5.07
N ARG A 142 1.64 6.22 -3.85
CA ARG A 142 0.83 5.28 -3.09
C ARG A 142 0.31 5.95 -1.84
N THR A 143 -0.90 5.61 -1.46
CA THR A 143 -1.51 6.15 -0.25
C THR A 143 -1.67 5.03 0.75
N VAL A 144 -1.16 5.22 1.95
CA VAL A 144 -1.31 4.27 3.06
C VAL A 144 -2.14 4.90 4.17
N ARG A 145 -3.01 4.09 4.76
CA ARG A 145 -3.78 4.45 5.94
C ARG A 145 -3.17 3.73 7.12
N LEU A 146 -2.70 4.50 8.09
CA LEU A 146 -2.02 3.97 9.26
C LEU A 146 -2.82 4.33 10.51
N PRO A 147 -3.17 3.36 11.37
CA PRO A 147 -3.79 3.65 12.66
C PRO A 147 -2.83 4.41 13.57
N VAL A 148 -3.37 5.33 14.37
CA VAL A 148 -2.61 6.03 15.42
C VAL A 148 -2.58 5.12 16.65
N LYS A 149 -1.40 4.65 17.04
CA LYS A 149 -1.20 3.79 18.21
C LYS A 149 -0.26 4.46 19.20
N LYS A 150 -0.61 4.43 20.49
CA LYS A 150 0.37 4.69 21.55
C LYS A 150 1.34 3.51 21.53
N GLU A 151 2.63 3.82 21.44
CA GLU A 151 3.67 2.82 21.66
C GLU A 151 3.54 2.42 23.13
N GLU A 152 3.11 1.18 23.38
CA GLU A 152 3.16 0.61 24.73
C GLU A 152 4.64 0.30 25.00
N GLU A 153 5.15 0.94 26.05
CA GLU A 153 6.51 0.79 26.56
C GLU A 153 6.72 -0.58 27.22
#